data_AF-A0A1N7S8P2-F1
#
_entry.id   AF-A0A1N7S8P2-F1
#
_cell.length_a   1.000
_cell.length_b   1.000
_cell.length_c   1.000
_cell.angle_alpha   90.00
_cell.angle_beta   90.00
_cell.angle_gamma   90.00
#
_symmetry.space_group_name_H-M   'P 1'
#
loop_
_entity.id
_entity.type
_entity.pdbx_description
1 polymer ?
#
loop_
_entity_poly.entity_id
_entity_poly.type
_entity_poly.pdbx_seq_one_letter_code
_entity_poly.pdbx_strand_id
1 'polypeptide(L)' 'MTTQTRSVAEALPAEIDRVTTVLGHYIEIGPAGAFGAMFIRASLKRATEALASGDVILMIQALEDLKEYRE' A
#
# COMPACT_ATOMS: atom_id res chain seq x y z
N MET A 1 9.86 -15.81 -18.08
CA MET A 1 9.45 -14.52 -17.50
C MET A 1 10.63 -14.00 -16.70
N THR A 2 11.35 -12.99 -17.19
CA THR A 2 12.48 -12.40 -16.45
C THR A 2 11.93 -11.59 -15.28
N THR A 3 12.19 -12.02 -14.05
CA THR A 3 11.88 -11.24 -12.85
C THR A 3 12.74 -9.98 -12.89
N GLN A 4 12.16 -8.83 -13.23
CA GLN A 4 12.86 -7.55 -13.10
C GLN A 4 12.89 -7.15 -11.63
N THR A 5 14.09 -6.95 -11.08
CA THR A 5 14.29 -6.37 -9.76
C THR A 5 14.00 -4.87 -9.84
N ARG A 6 12.94 -4.42 -9.14
CA ARG A 6 12.62 -2.99 -8.99
C ARG A 6 13.25 -2.44 -7.73
N SER A 7 13.65 -1.17 -7.76
CA SER A 7 14.06 -0.47 -6.54
C SER A 7 12.85 -0.19 -5.64
N VAL A 8 13.07 0.02 -4.33
CA VAL A 8 11.98 0.42 -3.42
C VAL A 8 11.36 1.77 -3.82
N ALA A 9 12.15 2.66 -4.41
CA ALA A 9 11.69 3.97 -4.89
C ALA A 9 10.69 3.84 -6.05
N GLU A 10 10.77 2.78 -6.85
CA GLU A 10 9.82 2.48 -7.92
C GLU A 10 8.67 1.58 -7.43
N ALA A 11 8.98 0.63 -6.55
CA ALA A 11 8.01 -0.37 -6.10
C ALA A 11 6.98 0.22 -5.13
N LEU A 12 7.39 1.08 -4.20
CA LEU A 12 6.49 1.63 -3.18
C LEU A 12 5.37 2.51 -3.78
N PRO A 13 5.64 3.48 -4.69
CA PRO A 13 4.57 4.27 -5.31
C PRO A 13 3.58 3.39 -6.09
N ALA A 14 4.07 2.42 -6.86
CA ALA A 14 3.22 1.51 -7.61
C ALA A 14 2.32 0.64 -6.69
N GLU A 15 2.85 0.23 -5.53
CA GLU A 15 2.08 -0.54 -4.56
C GLU A 15 1.04 0.32 -3.83
N ILE A 16 1.35 1.59 -3.55
CA ILE A 16 0.38 2.57 -3.03
C ILE A 16 -0.81 2.67 -3.99
N ASP A 17 -0.56 2.87 -5.29
CA ASP A 17 -1.61 2.96 -6.31
C ASP A 17 -2.47 1.68 -6.39
N ARG A 18 -1.83 0.50 -6.34
CA ARG A 18 -2.53 -0.79 -6.34
C ARG A 18 -3.43 -0.92 -5.11
N VAL A 19 -2.92 -0.65 -3.91
CA VAL A 19 -3.68 -0.79 -2.67
C VAL A 19 -4.76 0.29 -2.54
N THR A 20 -4.60 1.46 -3.16
CA THR A 20 -5.69 2.43 -3.32
C THR A 20 -6.85 1.86 -4.14
N THR A 21 -6.59 1.01 -5.13
CA THR A 21 -7.64 0.28 -5.86
C THR A 21 -8.32 -0.75 -4.96
N VAL A 22 -7.55 -1.53 -4.19
CA VAL A 22 -8.09 -2.48 -3.20
C VAL A 22 -8.99 -1.79 -2.17
N LEU A 23 -8.59 -0.61 -1.69
CA LEU A 23 -9.41 0.22 -0.80
C LEU A 23 -10.78 0.54 -1.41
N GLY A 24 -10.85 0.77 -2.72
CA GLY A 24 -12.10 0.99 -3.47
C GLY A 24 -13.10 -0.15 -3.24
N HIS A 25 -12.67 -1.40 -3.35
CA HIS A 25 -13.51 -2.58 -3.12
C HIS A 25 -14.08 -2.61 -1.69
N TYR A 26 -13.25 -2.30 -0.69
CA TYR A 26 -13.72 -2.24 0.71
C TYR A 26 -14.73 -1.11 0.95
N ILE A 27 -14.60 0.02 0.23
CA ILE A 27 -15.56 1.12 0.31
C ILE A 27 -16.89 0.72 -0.34
N GLU A 28 -16.86 0.04 -1.48
CA GLU A 28 -18.05 -0.41 -2.22
C GLU A 28 -18.91 -1.39 -1.42
N ILE A 29 -18.31 -2.20 -0.54
CA ILE A 29 -19.03 -3.09 0.38
C ILE A 29 -19.92 -2.31 1.38
N GLY A 30 -19.59 -1.04 1.66
CA GLY A 30 -20.33 -0.20 2.61
C GLY A 30 -19.99 -0.51 4.07
N PRO A 31 -20.97 -0.47 5.01
CA PRO A 31 -20.70 -0.61 6.45
C PRO A 31 -19.93 -1.88 6.84
N ALA A 32 -20.15 -2.99 6.14
CA ALA A 32 -19.45 -4.24 6.40
C ALA A 32 -17.95 -4.18 6.03
N GLY A 33 -17.57 -3.31 5.09
CA GLY A 33 -16.18 -3.11 4.66
C GLY A 33 -15.44 -2.02 5.44
N ALA A 34 -16.15 -1.24 6.27
CA ALA A 34 -15.60 -0.05 6.93
C ALA A 34 -14.38 -0.36 7.82
N PHE A 35 -14.39 -1.49 8.51
CA PHE A 35 -13.27 -1.89 9.37
C PHE A 35 -12.01 -2.19 8.54
N GLY A 36 -12.13 -2.96 7.45
CA GLY A 36 -11.00 -3.21 6.55
C GLY A 36 -10.50 -1.94 5.86
N ALA A 37 -11.41 -1.08 5.40
CA ALA A 37 -11.06 0.22 4.82
C ALA A 37 -10.26 1.11 5.80
N MET A 38 -10.56 1.05 7.10
CA MET A 38 -9.81 1.78 8.13
C MET A 38 -8.34 1.34 8.20
N PHE A 39 -8.07 0.02 8.19
CA PHE A 39 -6.71 -0.51 8.22
C PHE A 39 -5.95 -0.15 6.94
N ILE A 40 -6.57 -0.33 5.78
CA ILE A 40 -5.94 0.00 4.49
C ILE A 40 -5.56 1.49 4.44
N ARG A 41 -6.45 2.40 4.88
CA ARG A 41 -6.14 3.84 4.96
C ARG A 41 -4.96 4.12 5.88
N ALA A 42 -4.86 3.43 7.02
CA ALA A 42 -3.74 3.61 7.94
C ALA A 42 -2.41 3.15 7.32
N SER A 43 -2.41 2.00 6.62
CA SER A 43 -1.24 1.52 5.88
C SER A 43 -0.83 2.46 4.74
N LEU A 44 -1.79 2.90 3.92
CA LEU A 44 -1.54 3.87 2.84
C LEU A 44 -0.96 5.17 3.38
N LYS A 45 -1.49 5.70 4.50
CA LYS A 45 -0.93 6.89 5.15
C LYS A 45 0.54 6.69 5.54
N ARG A 46 0.86 5.60 6.24
CA ARG A 46 2.25 5.28 6.62
C ARG A 46 3.16 5.16 5.39
N ALA A 47 2.69 4.52 4.34
CA ALA A 47 3.44 4.37 3.09
C ALA A 47 3.72 5.71 2.40
N THR A 48 2.73 6.61 2.33
CA THR A 48 2.92 7.95 1.76
C THR A 48 3.87 8.81 2.60
N GLU A 49 3.82 8.71 3.93
CA GLU A 49 4.73 9.40 4.84
C GLU A 49 6.16 8.88 4.72
N ALA A 50 6.34 7.55 4.62
CA ALA A 50 7.64 6.92 4.41
C ALA A 50 8.25 7.30 3.04
N LEU A 51 7.43 7.35 1.99
CA LEU A 51 7.87 7.79 0.67
C LEU A 51 8.32 9.26 0.69
N ALA A 52 7.57 10.12 1.37
CA ALA A 52 7.88 11.55 1.46
C ALA A 52 9.13 11.85 2.30
N SER A 53 9.42 11.03 3.32
CA SER A 53 10.62 11.20 4.16
C SER A 53 11.92 10.76 3.47
N GLY A 54 11.82 9.86 2.48
CA GLY A 54 12.98 9.23 1.84
C GLY A 54 13.73 8.24 2.73
N ASP A 55 13.17 7.89 3.90
CA ASP A 55 13.74 6.87 4.78
C ASP A 55 13.54 5.48 4.16
N VAL A 56 14.60 4.96 3.57
CA VAL A 56 14.60 3.69 2.82
C VAL A 56 14.12 2.51 3.69
N ILE A 57 14.41 2.50 5.00
CA ILE A 57 13.98 1.40 5.87
C ILE A 57 12.46 1.47 6.09
N LEU A 58 11.92 2.65 6.37
CA LEU A 58 10.47 2.84 6.48
C LEU A 58 9.77 2.54 5.16
N MET A 59 10.37 2.91 4.03
CA MET A 59 9.82 2.61 2.71
C MET A 59 9.73 1.09 2.45
N ILE A 60 10.76 0.32 2.83
CA ILE A 60 10.74 -1.15 2.71
C ILE A 60 9.65 -1.74 3.61
N GLN A 61 9.57 -1.29 4.86
CA GLN A 61 8.56 -1.79 5.80
C GLN A 61 7.13 -1.49 5.32
N ALA A 62 6.89 -0.28 4.82
CA ALA A 62 5.61 0.10 4.26
C ALA A 62 5.27 -0.70 3.00
N LEU A 63 6.26 -0.97 2.14
CA LEU A 63 6.08 -1.79 0.94
C LEU A 63 5.65 -3.22 1.32
N GLU A 64 6.28 -3.84 2.32
CA GLU A 64 5.88 -5.18 2.78
C GLU A 64 4.49 -5.17 3.44
N ASP A 65 4.15 -4.16 4.25
CA ASP A 65 2.79 -3.99 4.82
C ASP A 65 1.72 -3.89 3.71
N LEU A 66 1.98 -3.14 2.64
CA LEU A 66 1.03 -3.00 1.54
C LEU A 66 0.82 -4.28 0.73
N LYS A 67 1.85 -5.13 0.59
CA LYS A 67 1.77 -6.41 -0.14
C LYS A 67 0.83 -7.43 0.53
N GLU A 68 0.53 -7.28 1.81
CA GLU A 68 -0.40 -8.15 2.52
C GLU A 68 -1.86 -7.96 2.09
N TYR A 69 -2.20 -6.82 1.48
CA TYR A 69 -3.54 -6.59 0.95
C TYR A 69 -3.74 -7.27 -0.41
N ARG A 70 -4.75 -8.15 -0.47
CA ARG A 70 -5.14 -8.88 -1.68
C ARG A 70 -6.47 -8.34 -2.22
N GLU A 71 -6.62 -8.46 -3.53
CA GLU A 71 -7.87 -8.22 -4.27
C GLU A 71 -8.89 -9.33 -4.01
#